data_AF-A0A0D1BTE8-F1
#
_entry.id   AF-A0A0D1BTE8-F1
#
_cell.length_a   1.000
_cell.length_b   1.000
_cell.length_c   1.000
_cell.angle_alpha   90.00
_cell.angle_beta   90.00
_cell.angle_gamma   90.00
#
_symmetry.space_group_name_H-M   'P 1'
#
loop_
_entity.id
_entity.type
_entity.pdbx_description
1 polymer ?
#
loop_
_entity_poly.entity_id
_entity_poly.type
_entity_poly.pdbx_seq_one_letter_code
_entity_poly.pdbx_strand_id
1 'polypeptide(L)'
;MDISKIANKMTREEFLNSCYINNENGISYCPGIFDLKNFPYHICNPKENCKECWKNAIKDIKFKGENCMEFNWDEFKKGKVAVFCKNTKLKKDFLQKCTDVGLTCYHGSTKPINHCTSYDNIPYCYAYDTPLTSDLAYDTIEYFIKNNYKIVKWEIEKGENGMDIDITPAAKKAENMLNDLTTNKIDYDIHEVMEFPIGTILKCNIDKNEYEIINCFGNKLIGPKNGNSVLSLSSKWINAKFKLVKKDKKVSFEEAIQAYGKEVYCIWNDGESKTEYRIESPLHGIRDVEFKKDITSEEILNGEWYIKEE
;
A
#
# COMPACT_ATOMS: atom_id res chain seq x y z
N MET A 1 -1.16 7.56 -21.82
CA MET A 1 -1.42 6.13 -21.56
C MET A 1 -0.25 5.58 -20.76
N ASP A 2 -0.48 4.96 -19.60
CA ASP A 2 0.58 4.40 -18.75
C ASP A 2 0.77 2.92 -19.10
N ILE A 3 1.70 2.63 -20.01
CA ILE A 3 1.91 1.28 -20.55
C ILE A 3 2.38 0.31 -19.47
N SER A 4 3.16 0.79 -18.49
CA SER A 4 3.62 -0.04 -17.37
C SER A 4 2.44 -0.52 -16.51
N LYS A 5 1.42 0.30 -16.30
CA LYS A 5 0.19 -0.12 -15.61
C LYS A 5 -0.67 -1.08 -16.43
N ILE A 6 -0.74 -0.86 -17.75
CA ILE A 6 -1.52 -1.71 -18.65
C ILE A 6 -0.88 -3.08 -18.81
N ALA A 7 0.43 -3.12 -18.99
CA ALA A 7 1.20 -4.36 -19.15
C ALA A 7 1.04 -5.30 -17.95
N ASN A 8 0.83 -4.78 -16.74
CA ASN A 8 0.55 -5.60 -15.55
C ASN A 8 -0.86 -6.19 -15.49
N LYS A 9 -1.81 -5.71 -16.31
CA LYS A 9 -3.22 -6.09 -16.24
C LYS A 9 -3.68 -6.99 -17.38
N MET A 10 -2.93 -7.06 -18.47
CA MET A 10 -3.27 -7.83 -19.67
C MET A 10 -2.02 -8.39 -20.34
N THR A 11 -2.21 -9.42 -21.16
CA THR A 11 -1.18 -10.04 -21.98
C THR A 11 -0.75 -9.12 -23.13
N ARG A 12 0.42 -9.39 -23.72
CA ARG A 12 0.91 -8.64 -24.89
C ARG A 12 -0.08 -8.72 -26.05
N GLU A 13 -0.67 -9.89 -26.25
CA GLU A 13 -1.63 -10.11 -27.34
C GLU A 13 -2.93 -9.34 -27.12
N GLU A 14 -3.48 -9.36 -25.89
CA GLU A 14 -4.64 -8.55 -25.52
C GLU A 14 -4.38 -7.05 -25.73
N PHE A 15 -3.20 -6.57 -25.32
CA PHE A 15 -2.81 -5.19 -25.56
C PHE A 15 -2.73 -4.85 -27.05
N LEU A 16 -2.06 -5.69 -27.86
CA LEU A 16 -1.89 -5.51 -29.31
C LEU A 16 -3.22 -5.55 -30.09
N ASN A 17 -4.26 -6.13 -29.51
CA ASN A 17 -5.60 -6.23 -30.09
C ASN A 17 -6.63 -5.30 -29.41
N SER A 18 -6.24 -4.56 -28.37
CA SER A 18 -7.13 -3.70 -27.59
C SER A 18 -7.62 -2.45 -28.33
N CYS A 19 -8.69 -1.84 -27.81
CA CYS A 19 -9.19 -0.56 -28.26
C CYS A 19 -8.22 0.62 -28.05
N TYR A 20 -7.15 0.44 -27.27
CA TYR A 20 -6.06 1.41 -27.17
C TYR A 20 -5.29 1.56 -28.48
N ILE A 21 -5.26 0.50 -29.30
CA ILE A 21 -4.49 0.43 -30.55
C ILE A 21 -5.41 0.40 -31.76
N ASN A 22 -6.55 -0.29 -31.68
CA ASN A 22 -7.48 -0.45 -32.81
C ASN A 22 -8.83 0.19 -32.48
N ASN A 23 -9.16 1.32 -33.11
CA ASN A 23 -10.48 1.95 -32.97
C ASN A 23 -11.43 1.46 -34.08
N GLU A 24 -12.75 1.41 -33.82
CA GLU A 24 -13.79 0.90 -34.73
C GLU A 24 -13.84 1.65 -36.09
N ASN A 25 -13.27 2.85 -36.15
CA ASN A 25 -13.17 3.67 -37.36
C ASN A 25 -11.88 3.44 -38.19
N GLY A 26 -11.07 2.43 -37.88
CA GLY A 26 -9.88 2.06 -38.65
C GLY A 26 -8.67 3.00 -38.51
N ILE A 27 -8.66 3.87 -37.49
CA ILE A 27 -7.54 4.76 -37.17
C ILE A 27 -6.84 4.20 -35.93
N SER A 28 -5.64 3.65 -36.11
CA SER A 28 -4.81 3.14 -35.01
C SER A 28 -3.93 4.24 -34.41
N TYR A 29 -3.90 4.36 -33.08
CA TYR A 29 -3.02 5.33 -32.40
C TYR A 29 -1.59 4.81 -32.38
N CYS A 30 -0.70 5.43 -33.17
CA CYS A 30 0.71 5.05 -33.20
C CYS A 30 1.41 5.35 -31.86
N PRO A 31 2.44 4.56 -31.48
CA PRO A 31 3.16 4.73 -30.22
C PRO A 31 3.78 6.12 -30.02
N GLY A 32 4.09 6.83 -31.12
CA GLY A 32 4.64 8.18 -31.11
C GLY A 32 3.73 9.25 -30.50
N ILE A 33 2.41 9.04 -30.47
CA ILE A 33 1.46 9.94 -29.78
C ILE A 33 1.63 9.87 -28.26
N PHE A 34 2.25 8.80 -27.74
CA PHE A 34 2.43 8.56 -26.31
C PHE A 34 3.87 8.80 -25.84
N ASP A 35 4.67 9.57 -26.60
CA ASP A 35 6.06 9.95 -26.27
C ASP A 35 6.99 8.77 -25.94
N LEU A 36 6.75 7.59 -26.53
CA LEU A 36 7.66 6.45 -26.40
C LEU A 36 8.92 6.74 -27.23
N LYS A 37 10.01 7.05 -26.52
CA LYS A 37 11.24 7.71 -27.01
C LYS A 37 12.10 6.94 -28.04
N ASN A 38 11.68 5.77 -28.53
CA ASN A 38 12.51 4.93 -29.40
C ASN A 38 11.85 4.60 -30.76
N PHE A 39 11.16 5.56 -31.37
CA PHE A 39 10.59 5.36 -32.72
C PHE A 39 11.06 6.44 -33.68
N PRO A 40 11.67 6.07 -34.82
CA PRO A 40 11.92 7.01 -35.90
C PRO A 40 10.55 7.50 -36.39
N TYR A 41 10.24 8.77 -36.15
CA TYR A 41 8.96 9.42 -36.44
C TYR A 41 8.47 9.25 -37.90
N HIS A 42 9.37 8.82 -38.81
CA HIS A 42 9.15 8.69 -40.25
C HIS A 42 8.72 7.28 -40.72
N ILE A 43 8.56 6.29 -39.83
CA ILE A 43 8.30 4.89 -40.25
C ILE A 43 6.89 4.41 -39.91
N CYS A 44 6.16 5.06 -39.00
CA CYS A 44 4.87 4.54 -38.54
C CYS A 44 3.67 5.18 -39.24
N ASN A 45 3.07 4.45 -40.19
CA ASN A 45 1.80 4.81 -40.82
C ASN A 45 0.64 4.17 -40.04
N PRO A 46 -0.26 4.97 -39.42
CA PRO A 46 -1.44 4.49 -38.68
C PRO A 46 -2.28 3.44 -39.42
N LYS A 47 -2.31 3.50 -40.76
CA LYS A 47 -3.13 2.63 -41.61
C LYS A 47 -2.44 1.36 -42.08
N GLU A 48 -1.11 1.27 -41.97
CA GLU A 48 -0.33 0.20 -42.63
C GLU A 48 0.50 -0.64 -41.65
N ASN A 49 1.12 -0.04 -40.63
CA ASN A 49 2.11 -0.75 -39.81
C ASN A 49 2.09 -0.43 -38.30
N CYS A 50 1.01 0.19 -37.81
CA CYS A 50 0.87 0.60 -36.40
C CYS A 50 1.07 -0.54 -35.40
N LYS A 51 0.55 -1.74 -35.67
CA LYS A 51 0.73 -2.93 -34.81
C LYS A 51 2.19 -3.35 -34.69
N GLU A 52 2.96 -3.22 -35.76
CA GLU A 52 4.39 -3.55 -35.78
C GLU A 52 5.22 -2.49 -35.05
N CYS A 53 4.87 -1.21 -35.20
CA CYS A 53 5.44 -0.14 -34.39
C CYS A 53 5.19 -0.39 -32.90
N TRP A 54 3.98 -0.82 -32.51
CA TRP A 54 3.68 -1.20 -31.14
C TRP A 54 4.54 -2.36 -30.66
N LYS A 55 4.65 -3.46 -31.42
CA LYS A 55 5.53 -4.58 -31.07
C LYS A 55 6.96 -4.13 -30.74
N ASN A 56 7.50 -3.21 -31.53
CA ASN A 56 8.82 -2.63 -31.27
C ASN A 56 8.84 -1.67 -30.07
N ALA A 57 7.78 -0.88 -29.86
CA ALA A 57 7.62 0.05 -28.72
C ALA A 57 7.55 -0.59 -27.37
N ILE A 58 6.96 -1.77 -27.34
CA ILE A 58 6.77 -2.52 -26.11
C ILE A 58 7.68 -3.74 -26.03
N LYS A 59 8.68 -3.87 -26.91
CA LYS A 59 9.56 -5.06 -26.97
C LYS A 59 10.30 -5.30 -25.65
N ASP A 60 10.67 -4.22 -24.96
CA ASP A 60 11.39 -4.26 -23.68
C ASP A 60 10.45 -4.17 -22.46
N ILE A 61 9.13 -4.10 -22.71
CA ILE A 61 8.08 -4.04 -21.67
C ILE A 61 7.50 -5.44 -21.51
N LYS A 62 7.44 -5.93 -20.27
CA LYS A 62 6.89 -7.26 -19.95
C LYS A 62 5.41 -7.17 -19.63
N PHE A 63 4.60 -7.98 -20.30
CA PHE A 63 3.15 -8.07 -20.09
C PHE A 63 2.78 -9.21 -19.15
N LYS A 64 1.55 -9.18 -18.64
CA LYS A 64 0.98 -10.24 -17.81
C LYS A 64 1.11 -11.59 -18.52
N GLY A 65 1.63 -12.60 -17.81
CA GLY A 65 1.89 -13.93 -18.37
C GLY A 65 3.20 -14.06 -19.16
N GLU A 66 3.92 -12.96 -19.43
CA GLU A 66 5.28 -13.02 -19.96
C GLU A 66 6.27 -13.15 -18.80
N ASN A 67 6.61 -14.40 -18.47
CA ASN A 67 7.45 -14.73 -17.32
C ASN A 67 8.78 -13.94 -17.33
N CYS A 68 9.02 -13.23 -16.24
CA CYS A 68 10.36 -12.81 -15.83
C CYS A 68 11.13 -14.07 -15.42
N MET A 69 11.86 -14.70 -16.36
CA MET A 69 12.84 -15.79 -16.14
C MET A 69 12.44 -16.86 -15.11
N GLU A 70 12.04 -18.03 -15.61
CA GLU A 70 12.13 -19.28 -14.85
C GLU A 70 13.52 -19.35 -14.19
N PHE A 71 13.57 -19.27 -12.85
CA PHE A 71 14.83 -19.35 -12.13
C PHE A 71 15.45 -20.72 -12.42
N ASN A 72 16.67 -20.74 -12.95
CA ASN A 72 17.34 -21.95 -13.38
C ASN A 72 17.83 -22.76 -12.17
N TRP A 73 16.92 -23.56 -11.60
CA TRP A 73 17.19 -24.42 -10.47
C TRP A 73 18.30 -25.45 -10.75
N ASP A 74 18.49 -25.87 -12.00
CA ASP A 74 19.54 -26.82 -12.37
C ASP A 74 20.94 -26.21 -12.25
N GLU A 75 21.12 -24.95 -12.67
CA GLU A 75 22.38 -24.24 -12.47
C GLU A 75 22.65 -23.95 -10.99
N PHE A 76 21.60 -23.64 -10.24
CA PHE A 76 21.70 -23.42 -8.81
C PHE A 76 22.14 -24.71 -8.07
N LYS A 77 21.48 -25.84 -8.33
CA LYS A 77 21.79 -27.14 -7.71
C LYS A 77 23.17 -27.71 -8.10
N LYS A 78 23.75 -27.26 -9.22
CA LYS A 78 25.10 -27.63 -9.68
C LYS A 78 26.20 -26.70 -9.14
N GLY A 79 25.88 -25.83 -8.18
CA GLY A 79 26.86 -24.92 -7.57
C GLY A 79 27.44 -23.89 -8.53
N LYS A 80 26.70 -23.49 -9.58
CA LYS A 80 27.18 -22.46 -10.54
C LYS A 80 26.72 -21.05 -10.18
N VAL A 81 25.64 -20.95 -9.40
CA VAL A 81 24.94 -19.70 -9.10
C VAL A 81 24.81 -19.53 -7.60
N ALA A 82 25.04 -18.31 -7.12
CA ALA A 82 24.66 -17.87 -5.79
C ALA A 82 23.57 -16.80 -5.89
N VAL A 83 22.57 -16.87 -5.02
CA VAL A 83 21.39 -16.01 -5.02
C VAL A 83 21.52 -14.97 -3.94
N PHE A 84 21.46 -13.70 -4.33
CA PHE A 84 21.49 -12.55 -3.42
C PHE A 84 20.08 -11.99 -3.17
N CYS A 85 19.69 -11.92 -1.91
CA CYS A 85 18.39 -11.49 -1.42
C CYS A 85 18.50 -10.15 -0.66
N LYS A 86 18.34 -9.01 -1.33
CA LYS A 86 18.63 -7.66 -0.77
C LYS A 86 18.04 -7.34 0.62
N ASN A 87 16.98 -8.02 1.06
CA ASN A 87 16.34 -7.81 2.35
C ASN A 87 15.71 -9.11 2.89
N THR A 88 15.23 -9.06 4.13
CA THR A 88 14.62 -10.19 4.83
C THR A 88 13.38 -10.76 4.12
N LYS A 89 12.61 -9.94 3.40
CA LYS A 89 11.43 -10.41 2.64
C LYS A 89 11.84 -11.31 1.49
N LEU A 90 12.80 -10.85 0.66
CA LEU A 90 13.36 -11.62 -0.44
C LEU A 90 14.02 -12.91 0.05
N LYS A 91 14.74 -12.83 1.18
CA LYS A 91 15.36 -14.00 1.84
C LYS A 91 14.32 -15.04 2.22
N LYS A 92 13.24 -14.65 2.90
CA LYS A 92 12.19 -15.58 3.32
C LYS A 92 11.52 -16.25 2.13
N ASP A 93 11.21 -15.47 1.09
CA ASP A 93 10.60 -15.99 -0.13
C ASP A 93 11.51 -17.00 -0.85
N PHE A 94 12.78 -16.65 -1.06
CA PHE A 94 13.74 -17.55 -1.69
C PHE A 94 13.92 -18.85 -0.92
N LEU A 95 14.06 -18.77 0.41
CA LEU A 95 14.19 -19.95 1.27
C LEU A 95 12.93 -20.83 1.24
N GLN A 96 11.75 -20.22 1.13
CA GLN A 96 10.51 -20.98 0.93
C GLN A 96 10.53 -21.71 -0.41
N LYS A 97 10.94 -21.05 -1.51
CA LYS A 97 11.08 -21.69 -2.81
C LYS A 97 12.10 -22.82 -2.82
N CYS A 98 13.23 -22.67 -2.13
CA CYS A 98 14.20 -23.75 -1.92
C CYS A 98 13.54 -24.95 -1.22
N THR A 99 12.70 -24.69 -0.21
CA THR A 99 11.96 -25.74 0.50
C THR A 99 10.97 -26.45 -0.44
N ASP A 100 10.23 -25.68 -1.25
CA ASP A 100 9.26 -26.23 -2.22
C ASP A 100 9.91 -27.16 -3.25
N VAL A 101 11.19 -26.92 -3.59
CA VAL A 101 11.98 -27.78 -4.50
C VAL A 101 12.84 -28.83 -3.78
N GLY A 102 12.62 -29.01 -2.47
CA GLY A 102 13.26 -30.05 -1.65
C GLY A 102 14.71 -29.78 -1.25
N LEU A 103 15.17 -28.53 -1.31
CA LEU A 103 16.52 -28.15 -0.88
C LEU A 103 16.50 -27.72 0.59
N THR A 104 17.38 -28.31 1.39
CA THR A 104 17.47 -28.05 2.83
C THR A 104 18.84 -27.55 3.24
N CYS A 105 18.92 -26.82 4.36
CA CYS A 105 20.18 -26.38 4.95
C CYS A 105 20.76 -27.50 5.83
N TYR A 106 22.09 -27.69 5.80
CA TYR A 106 22.78 -28.63 6.69
C TYR A 106 23.34 -27.90 7.92
N HIS A 107 23.02 -28.41 9.11
CA HIS A 107 23.73 -28.08 10.34
C HIS A 107 24.18 -29.37 11.01
N GLY A 108 25.47 -29.46 11.33
CA GLY A 108 26.16 -30.66 11.78
C GLY A 108 25.32 -31.67 12.56
N SER A 109 25.18 -32.86 11.97
CA SER A 109 24.88 -34.16 12.59
C SER A 109 23.49 -34.52 13.12
N THR A 110 22.43 -33.71 12.98
CA THR A 110 21.06 -34.23 13.15
C THR A 110 20.01 -33.43 12.39
N LYS A 111 19.48 -34.05 11.31
CA LYS A 111 18.32 -33.67 10.49
C LYS A 111 18.45 -32.37 9.66
N PRO A 112 17.88 -32.34 8.44
CA PRO A 112 17.75 -31.11 7.68
C PRO A 112 16.94 -30.09 8.51
N ILE A 113 17.50 -28.90 8.68
CA ILE A 113 16.78 -27.80 9.34
C ILE A 113 16.09 -27.01 8.22
N ASN A 114 14.77 -26.86 8.31
CA ASN A 114 13.95 -26.14 7.33
C ASN A 114 14.29 -24.62 7.26
N HIS A 115 15.18 -24.13 8.13
CA HIS A 115 15.45 -22.71 8.29
C HIS A 115 16.95 -22.46 8.54
N CYS A 116 17.63 -21.86 7.56
CA CYS A 116 18.95 -21.22 7.72
C CYS A 116 18.79 -19.93 8.57
N THR A 117 18.61 -20.04 9.89
CA THR A 117 18.27 -18.90 10.79
C THR A 117 19.34 -18.51 11.81
N SER A 118 20.54 -19.10 11.81
CA SER A 118 21.44 -18.95 12.97
C SER A 118 22.24 -17.64 13.06
N TYR A 119 22.22 -16.73 12.08
CA TYR A 119 22.90 -15.43 12.22
C TYR A 119 22.13 -14.31 11.53
N ASP A 120 21.51 -13.44 12.34
CA ASP A 120 20.78 -12.25 11.87
C ASP A 120 21.71 -11.14 11.32
N ASN A 121 23.03 -11.31 11.39
CA ASN A 121 23.99 -10.24 11.07
C ASN A 121 24.92 -10.49 9.86
N ILE A 122 24.90 -11.64 9.17
CA ILE A 122 25.71 -11.90 7.96
C ILE A 122 25.04 -13.04 7.14
N PRO A 123 25.08 -13.06 5.79
CA PRO A 123 24.71 -12.07 4.78
C PRO A 123 23.57 -12.60 3.89
N TYR A 124 23.13 -11.77 2.96
CA TYR A 124 21.99 -12.00 2.08
C TYR A 124 22.26 -12.92 0.88
N CYS A 125 23.26 -13.83 0.90
CA CYS A 125 23.60 -14.65 -0.27
C CYS A 125 23.62 -16.16 0.03
N TYR A 126 23.10 -16.94 -0.92
CA TYR A 126 22.85 -18.37 -0.78
C TYR A 126 23.37 -19.14 -1.99
N ALA A 127 24.01 -20.28 -1.79
CA ALA A 127 24.41 -21.17 -2.88
C ALA A 127 24.17 -22.63 -2.48
N TYR A 128 23.99 -23.49 -3.47
CA TYR A 128 23.95 -24.93 -3.28
C TYR A 128 25.28 -25.54 -3.75
N ASP A 129 25.65 -26.71 -3.22
CA ASP A 129 26.87 -27.43 -3.62
C ASP A 129 28.13 -26.54 -3.56
N THR A 130 28.48 -26.17 -2.34
CA THR A 130 29.66 -25.35 -2.01
C THR A 130 30.87 -26.21 -1.67
N PRO A 131 32.10 -25.67 -1.71
CA PRO A 131 33.29 -26.42 -1.29
C PRO A 131 33.22 -26.99 0.13
N LEU A 132 32.31 -26.47 0.97
CA LEU A 132 32.13 -26.86 2.37
C LEU A 132 30.97 -27.85 2.59
N THR A 133 30.00 -27.91 1.66
CA THR A 133 28.82 -28.75 1.80
C THR A 133 28.10 -28.96 0.47
N SER A 134 27.54 -30.15 0.27
CA SER A 134 26.66 -30.51 -0.86
C SER A 134 25.21 -30.02 -0.68
N ASP A 135 24.93 -29.22 0.36
CA ASP A 135 23.61 -28.71 0.71
C ASP A 135 23.52 -27.18 0.52
N LEU A 136 22.36 -26.60 0.86
CA LEU A 136 22.16 -25.16 0.83
C LEU A 136 23.02 -24.49 1.91
N ALA A 137 23.89 -23.58 1.48
CA ALA A 137 24.78 -22.79 2.33
C ALA A 137 24.57 -21.29 2.11
N TYR A 138 25.04 -20.49 3.06
CA TYR A 138 25.01 -19.03 3.00
C TYR A 138 26.38 -18.47 3.39
N ASP A 139 26.81 -17.42 2.70
CA ASP A 139 28.08 -16.72 2.95
C ASP A 139 28.07 -15.38 2.19
N THR A 140 29.08 -14.53 2.37
CA THR A 140 29.10 -13.18 1.83
C THR A 140 29.16 -13.19 0.31
N ILE A 141 28.72 -12.07 -0.30
CA ILE A 141 28.84 -11.91 -1.76
C ILE A 141 30.32 -12.04 -2.17
N GLU A 142 31.25 -11.48 -1.37
CA GLU A 142 32.68 -11.59 -1.66
C GLU A 142 33.17 -13.04 -1.63
N TYR A 143 32.70 -13.87 -0.68
CA TYR A 143 33.03 -15.29 -0.64
C TYR A 143 32.61 -16.00 -1.93
N PHE A 144 31.37 -15.80 -2.37
CA PHE A 144 30.85 -16.48 -3.57
C PHE A 144 31.51 -15.98 -4.85
N ILE A 145 31.82 -14.68 -4.96
CA ILE A 145 32.60 -14.15 -6.07
C ILE A 145 34.00 -14.77 -6.10
N LYS A 146 34.68 -14.87 -4.95
CA LYS A 146 36.02 -15.47 -4.84
C LYS A 146 36.05 -16.95 -5.24
N ASN A 147 34.94 -17.66 -5.04
CA ASN A 147 34.79 -19.07 -5.41
C ASN A 147 34.12 -19.26 -6.80
N ASN A 148 34.12 -18.23 -7.67
CA ASN A 148 33.61 -18.27 -9.05
C ASN A 148 32.10 -18.56 -9.20
N TYR A 149 31.28 -18.24 -8.20
CA TYR A 149 29.82 -18.30 -8.35
C TYR A 149 29.31 -17.08 -9.12
N LYS A 150 28.37 -17.32 -10.05
CA LYS A 150 27.60 -16.25 -10.67
C LYS A 150 26.56 -15.73 -9.68
N ILE A 151 26.58 -14.43 -9.38
CA ILE A 151 25.59 -13.83 -8.48
C ILE A 151 24.31 -13.48 -9.26
N VAL A 152 23.18 -14.01 -8.81
CA VAL A 152 21.83 -13.71 -9.31
C VAL A 152 21.06 -13.01 -8.20
N LYS A 153 20.34 -11.93 -8.52
CA LYS A 153 19.50 -11.23 -7.54
C LYS A 153 18.12 -11.90 -7.48
N TRP A 154 17.64 -12.18 -6.28
CA TRP A 154 16.30 -12.71 -6.06
C TRP A 154 15.25 -11.61 -6.12
N GLU A 155 14.18 -11.85 -6.87
CA GLU A 155 13.03 -10.96 -6.99
C GLU A 155 11.76 -11.81 -6.86
N ILE A 156 10.76 -11.31 -6.12
CA ILE A 156 9.49 -12.02 -5.91
C ILE A 156 8.54 -11.66 -7.06
N GLU A 157 7.83 -12.65 -7.59
CA GLU A 157 6.73 -12.45 -8.53
C GLU A 157 5.65 -11.55 -7.92
N LYS A 158 5.25 -10.49 -8.62
CA LYS A 158 4.01 -9.77 -8.28
C LYS A 158 2.83 -10.54 -8.88
N GLY A 159 2.49 -11.65 -8.24
CA GLY A 159 1.27 -12.40 -8.53
C GLY A 159 0.01 -11.63 -8.13
N GLU A 160 -1.06 -11.86 -8.87
CA GLU A 160 -2.40 -11.31 -8.62
C GLU A 160 -2.81 -11.54 -7.16
N ASN A 161 -3.30 -10.48 -6.51
CA ASN A 161 -3.55 -10.32 -5.06
C ASN A 161 -2.36 -9.94 -4.15
N GLY A 162 -1.15 -9.76 -4.70
CA GLY A 162 -0.05 -9.10 -4.01
C GLY A 162 -0.18 -7.57 -4.01
N MET A 163 -1.23 -7.03 -3.40
CA MET A 163 -1.17 -5.65 -2.92
C MET A 163 -0.14 -5.65 -1.80
N ASP A 164 1.10 -5.29 -2.13
CA ASP A 164 2.06 -4.76 -1.16
C ASP A 164 1.38 -3.54 -0.54
N ILE A 165 0.58 -3.77 0.51
CA ILE A 165 0.48 -2.77 1.56
C ILE A 165 1.88 -2.80 2.13
N ASP A 166 2.71 -1.90 1.61
CA ASP A 166 3.82 -1.41 2.37
C ASP A 166 3.18 -0.88 3.66
N ILE A 167 3.15 -1.75 4.68
CA ILE A 167 2.76 -1.32 6.01
C ILE A 167 3.90 -0.49 6.58
N THR A 168 5.03 -0.24 5.92
CA THR A 168 6.01 0.71 6.45
C THR A 168 5.41 2.12 6.46
N PRO A 169 4.77 2.63 5.40
CA PRO A 169 3.89 3.80 5.48
C PRO A 169 2.74 3.63 6.46
N ALA A 170 2.02 2.50 6.48
CA ALA A 170 0.85 2.34 7.34
C ALA A 170 1.18 2.15 8.84
N ALA A 171 2.33 1.58 9.16
CA ALA A 171 2.87 1.31 10.49
C ALA A 171 3.71 2.49 10.96
N LYS A 172 4.44 3.20 10.09
CA LYS A 172 4.99 4.53 10.39
C LYS A 172 3.87 5.56 10.53
N LYS A 173 2.75 5.40 9.82
CA LYS A 173 1.50 6.14 10.02
C LYS A 173 0.81 5.72 11.32
N ALA A 174 0.77 4.45 11.68
CA ALA A 174 0.22 4.01 12.96
C ALA A 174 1.10 4.44 14.14
N GLU A 175 2.42 4.42 13.98
CA GLU A 175 3.43 4.84 14.96
C GLU A 175 3.47 6.37 15.07
N ASN A 176 3.31 7.13 13.97
CA ASN A 176 3.12 8.57 14.01
C ASN A 176 1.75 8.95 14.59
N MET A 177 0.66 8.24 14.25
CA MET A 177 -0.66 8.46 14.85
C MET A 177 -0.68 8.07 16.33
N LEU A 178 0.04 7.03 16.73
CA LEU A 178 0.21 6.60 18.12
C LEU A 178 1.13 7.56 18.88
N ASN A 179 2.19 8.07 18.26
CA ASN A 179 3.02 9.14 18.80
C ASN A 179 2.26 10.46 18.88
N ASP A 180 1.36 10.79 17.95
CA ASP A 180 0.51 12.00 18.00
C ASP A 180 -0.68 11.84 18.97
N LEU A 181 -1.11 10.61 19.26
CA LEU A 181 -2.07 10.31 20.33
C LEU A 181 -1.41 10.34 21.71
N THR A 182 -0.11 10.09 21.80
CA THR A 182 0.67 10.03 23.07
C THR A 182 1.50 11.29 23.33
N THR A 183 1.81 12.07 22.29
CA THR A 183 2.43 13.39 22.36
C THR A 183 1.38 14.42 21.94
N ASN A 184 1.03 15.32 22.84
CA ASN A 184 0.01 16.37 22.68
C ASN A 184 0.35 17.40 21.57
N LYS A 185 0.72 16.97 20.37
CA LYS A 185 0.96 17.87 19.24
C LYS A 185 -0.38 18.19 18.58
N ILE A 186 -0.89 19.35 18.95
CA ILE A 186 -2.25 19.78 18.59
C ILE A 186 -2.27 20.50 17.23
N ASP A 187 -1.12 20.98 16.74
CA ASP A 187 -1.01 21.83 15.54
C ASP A 187 -0.01 21.25 14.51
N TYR A 188 -0.49 21.07 13.28
CA TYR A 188 0.24 20.61 12.10
C TYR A 188 0.44 21.73 11.09
N ASP A 189 1.57 21.77 10.38
CA ASP A 189 1.73 22.67 9.22
C ASP A 189 1.21 22.06 7.91
N ILE A 190 1.25 22.84 6.82
CA ILE A 190 0.72 22.41 5.52
C ILE A 190 1.49 21.24 4.91
N HIS A 191 2.80 21.09 5.17
CA HIS A 191 3.58 19.98 4.64
C HIS A 191 3.23 18.69 5.35
N GLU A 192 3.12 18.74 6.68
CA GLU A 192 2.68 17.62 7.51
C GLU A 192 1.24 17.20 7.13
N VAL A 193 0.37 18.19 6.89
CA VAL A 193 -1.01 17.93 6.50
C VAL A 193 -1.10 17.12 5.21
N MET A 194 -0.24 17.40 4.23
CA MET A 194 -0.25 16.71 2.94
C MET A 194 0.18 15.25 3.03
N GLU A 195 0.66 14.76 4.17
CA GLU A 195 0.95 13.34 4.40
C GLU A 195 -0.30 12.55 4.82
N PHE A 196 -1.30 13.18 5.45
CA PHE A 196 -2.53 12.50 5.93
C PHE A 196 -3.39 11.93 4.80
N PRO A 197 -4.11 10.81 5.00
CA PRO A 197 -4.90 10.19 3.93
C PRO A 197 -5.99 11.11 3.35
N ILE A 198 -6.40 10.83 2.11
CA ILE A 198 -7.61 11.42 1.52
C ILE A 198 -8.80 11.10 2.44
N GLY A 199 -9.67 12.08 2.66
CA GLY A 199 -10.80 12.00 3.58
C GLY A 199 -10.52 12.48 5.01
N THR A 200 -9.26 12.81 5.33
CA THR A 200 -8.91 13.42 6.62
C THR A 200 -9.47 14.82 6.71
N ILE A 201 -10.14 15.11 7.83
CA ILE A 201 -10.72 16.42 8.14
C ILE A 201 -9.83 17.16 9.13
N LEU A 202 -9.58 18.43 8.85
CA LEU A 202 -8.67 19.30 9.56
C LEU A 202 -9.33 20.65 9.80
N LYS A 203 -9.05 21.26 10.95
CA LYS A 203 -9.50 22.61 11.28
C LYS A 203 -8.36 23.60 11.14
N CYS A 204 -8.51 24.60 10.27
CA CYS A 204 -7.48 25.61 10.05
C CYS A 204 -7.53 26.70 11.13
N ASN A 205 -6.39 27.14 11.66
CA ASN A 205 -6.33 28.19 12.67
C ASN A 205 -6.63 29.59 12.13
N ILE A 206 -6.46 29.82 10.82
CA ILE A 206 -6.61 31.15 10.19
C ILE A 206 -8.07 31.57 10.18
N ASP A 207 -8.96 30.69 9.70
CA ASP A 207 -10.37 30.98 9.49
C ASP A 207 -11.30 30.11 10.35
N LYS A 208 -10.73 29.18 11.13
CA LYS A 208 -11.45 28.22 11.98
C LYS A 208 -12.40 27.28 11.22
N ASN A 209 -12.29 27.22 9.89
CA ASN A 209 -13.09 26.35 9.05
C ASN A 209 -12.51 24.93 8.97
N GLU A 210 -13.38 23.99 8.60
CA GLU A 210 -13.01 22.60 8.34
C GLU A 210 -12.65 22.39 6.88
N TYR A 211 -11.55 21.68 6.68
CA TYR A 211 -10.98 21.32 5.40
C TYR A 211 -10.81 19.82 5.33
N GLU A 212 -10.99 19.26 4.15
CA GLU A 212 -10.79 17.85 3.86
C GLU A 212 -9.65 17.68 2.86
N ILE A 213 -8.86 16.64 3.06
CA ILE A 213 -7.90 16.20 2.07
C ILE A 213 -8.64 15.46 0.97
N ILE A 214 -8.67 16.02 -0.24
CA ILE A 214 -9.40 15.48 -1.38
C ILE A 214 -8.43 15.06 -2.50
N ASN A 215 -8.92 14.18 -3.38
CA ASN A 215 -8.25 13.87 -4.64
C ASN A 215 -8.96 14.58 -5.77
N CYS A 216 -8.23 15.44 -6.48
CA CYS A 216 -8.73 16.16 -7.65
C CYS A 216 -7.80 15.88 -8.83
N PHE A 217 -8.34 15.28 -9.90
CA PHE A 217 -7.58 14.92 -11.11
C PHE A 217 -6.31 14.09 -10.85
N GLY A 218 -6.30 13.25 -9.81
CA GLY A 218 -5.16 12.43 -9.44
C GLY A 218 -4.14 13.11 -8.52
N ASN A 219 -4.36 14.37 -8.16
CA ASN A 219 -3.54 15.13 -7.22
C ASN A 219 -4.25 15.32 -5.88
N LYS A 220 -3.47 15.27 -4.80
CA LYS A 220 -3.95 15.50 -3.43
C LYS A 220 -4.01 17.00 -3.15
N LEU A 221 -5.13 17.47 -2.61
CA LEU A 221 -5.36 18.88 -2.28
C LEU A 221 -6.06 19.00 -0.92
N ILE A 222 -5.98 20.19 -0.30
CA ILE A 222 -6.81 20.58 0.84
C ILE A 222 -7.99 21.36 0.25
N GLY A 223 -9.22 20.91 0.51
CA GLY A 223 -10.46 21.52 0.03
C GLY A 223 -11.41 21.86 1.18
N PRO A 224 -12.26 22.89 1.08
CA PRO A 224 -13.27 23.15 2.12
C PRO A 224 -14.27 21.99 2.20
N LYS A 225 -14.58 21.51 3.42
CA LYS A 225 -15.48 20.36 3.63
C LYS A 225 -16.89 20.57 3.08
N ASN A 226 -17.42 21.79 3.20
CA ASN A 226 -18.82 22.11 2.89
C ASN A 226 -18.98 23.19 1.78
N GLY A 227 -17.99 23.38 0.90
CA GLY A 227 -18.01 24.49 -0.07
C GLY A 227 -17.50 24.15 -1.47
N ASN A 228 -18.09 24.79 -2.49
CA ASN A 228 -17.65 24.75 -3.90
C ASN A 228 -16.54 25.78 -4.20
N SER A 229 -15.98 26.43 -3.18
CA SER A 229 -15.01 27.52 -3.36
C SER A 229 -13.62 26.95 -3.68
N VAL A 230 -13.15 27.27 -4.89
CA VAL A 230 -11.76 27.08 -5.31
C VAL A 230 -10.86 27.84 -4.34
N LEU A 231 -10.05 27.12 -3.56
CA LEU A 231 -9.06 27.73 -2.70
C LEU A 231 -8.01 28.43 -3.57
N SER A 232 -8.01 29.77 -3.57
CA SER A 232 -6.83 30.51 -3.98
C SER A 232 -5.79 30.35 -2.88
N LEU A 233 -4.76 29.54 -3.11
CA LEU A 233 -3.58 29.47 -2.24
C LEU A 233 -3.00 30.88 -2.10
N SER A 234 -3.28 31.54 -0.98
CA SER A 234 -2.65 32.82 -0.61
C SER A 234 -1.43 32.54 0.27
N SER A 235 -0.48 33.47 0.29
CA SER A 235 0.72 33.38 1.13
C SER A 235 0.43 33.15 2.63
N LYS A 236 -0.80 33.45 3.09
CA LYS A 236 -1.28 33.19 4.44
C LYS A 236 -1.28 31.69 4.79
N TRP A 237 -1.51 30.81 3.81
CA TRP A 237 -1.63 29.37 4.00
C TRP A 237 -0.31 28.67 4.32
N ILE A 238 0.82 29.26 3.94
CA ILE A 238 2.16 28.71 4.21
C ILE A 238 2.42 28.64 5.73
N ASN A 239 1.88 29.59 6.48
CA ASN A 239 2.02 29.65 7.95
C ASN A 239 0.78 29.14 8.68
N ALA A 240 -0.19 28.55 7.96
CA ALA A 240 -1.38 27.99 8.58
C ALA A 240 -1.01 26.82 9.49
N LYS A 241 -1.74 26.72 10.61
CA LYS A 241 -1.71 25.55 11.48
C LYS A 241 -3.06 24.85 11.44
N PHE A 242 -3.01 23.53 11.41
CA PHE A 242 -4.16 22.66 11.27
C PHE A 242 -4.26 21.74 12.46
N LYS A 243 -5.49 21.49 12.91
CA LYS A 243 -5.78 20.50 13.95
C LYS A 243 -6.57 19.36 13.34
N LEU A 244 -6.23 18.11 13.64
CA LEU A 244 -7.05 16.98 13.24
C LEU A 244 -8.44 17.11 13.86
N VAL A 245 -9.47 17.02 13.03
CA VAL A 245 -10.84 16.83 13.50
C VAL A 245 -11.00 15.34 13.70
N LYS A 246 -10.85 14.87 14.94
CA LYS A 246 -11.17 13.48 15.28
C LYS A 246 -12.65 13.28 14.99
N LYS A 247 -12.95 12.30 14.12
CA LYS A 247 -14.34 11.91 13.87
C LYS A 247 -14.79 11.02 15.01
N ASP A 248 -15.97 11.30 15.52
CA ASP A 248 -16.62 10.45 16.51
C ASP A 248 -16.73 9.03 15.95
N LYS A 249 -16.36 8.03 16.77
CA LYS A 249 -16.29 6.64 16.35
C LYS A 249 -17.70 6.05 16.32
N LYS A 250 -18.22 5.74 15.13
CA LYS A 250 -19.46 4.95 14.99
C LYS A 250 -19.25 3.55 15.58
N VAL A 251 -20.16 3.13 16.43
CA VAL A 251 -20.08 1.89 17.20
C VAL A 251 -21.45 1.22 17.29
N SER A 252 -21.48 -0.04 17.76
CA SER A 252 -22.74 -0.66 18.16
C SER A 252 -23.27 -0.04 19.47
N PHE A 253 -24.54 -0.24 19.78
CA PHE A 253 -25.10 0.13 21.08
C PHE A 253 -24.31 -0.49 22.25
N GLU A 254 -23.96 -1.78 22.14
CA GLU A 254 -23.21 -2.53 23.16
C GLU A 254 -21.83 -1.93 23.40
N GLU A 255 -21.13 -1.55 22.33
CA GLU A 255 -19.84 -0.87 22.43
C GLU A 255 -19.97 0.54 23.02
N ALA A 256 -21.03 1.28 22.69
CA ALA A 256 -21.29 2.61 23.23
C ALA A 256 -21.52 2.57 24.74
N ILE A 257 -22.31 1.60 25.24
CA ILE A 257 -22.60 1.52 26.69
C ILE A 257 -21.42 1.07 27.54
N GLN A 258 -20.42 0.46 26.91
CA GLN A 258 -19.18 0.02 27.56
C GLN A 258 -18.10 1.10 27.52
N ALA A 259 -18.32 2.23 26.85
CA ALA A 259 -17.37 3.34 26.71
C ALA A 259 -17.30 4.20 27.99
N TYR A 260 -17.00 3.57 29.13
CA TYR A 260 -16.97 4.22 30.42
C TYR A 260 -16.00 5.41 30.45
N GLY A 261 -16.47 6.54 30.97
CA GLY A 261 -15.70 7.78 31.05
C GLY A 261 -15.60 8.54 29.73
N LYS A 262 -16.29 8.11 28.67
CA LYS A 262 -16.39 8.84 27.40
C LYS A 262 -17.80 9.42 27.22
N GLU A 263 -17.88 10.49 26.44
CA GLU A 263 -19.16 10.99 25.95
C GLU A 263 -19.61 10.15 24.76
N VAL A 264 -20.87 9.72 24.78
CA VAL A 264 -21.50 8.93 23.73
C VAL A 264 -22.74 9.65 23.24
N TYR A 265 -23.12 9.45 21.98
CA TYR A 265 -24.39 9.96 21.49
C TYR A 265 -25.04 9.00 20.50
N CYS A 266 -26.37 9.09 20.44
CA CYS A 266 -27.20 8.37 19.50
C CYS A 266 -27.83 9.36 18.53
N ILE A 267 -27.70 9.12 17.23
CA ILE A 267 -28.54 9.74 16.19
C ILE A 267 -29.73 8.82 15.99
N TRP A 268 -30.93 9.38 16.07
CA TRP A 268 -32.17 8.63 15.95
C TRP A 268 -32.39 8.20 14.49
N ASN A 269 -33.30 7.26 14.27
CA ASN A 269 -33.63 6.76 12.93
C ASN A 269 -34.21 7.84 11.98
N ASP A 270 -34.65 8.97 12.54
CA ASP A 270 -35.04 10.15 11.74
C ASP A 270 -33.83 10.87 11.10
N GLY A 271 -32.61 10.53 11.49
CA GLY A 271 -31.36 11.09 10.99
C GLY A 271 -31.07 12.53 11.46
N GLU A 272 -31.97 13.14 12.22
CA GLU A 272 -31.90 14.56 12.64
C GLU A 272 -31.80 14.70 14.15
N SER A 273 -32.53 13.87 14.90
CA SER A 273 -32.56 13.94 16.36
C SER A 273 -31.31 13.30 16.95
N LYS A 274 -30.68 14.00 17.89
CA LYS A 274 -29.46 13.57 18.58
C LYS A 274 -29.69 13.60 20.09
N THR A 275 -29.33 12.52 20.77
CA THR A 275 -29.29 12.47 22.24
C THR A 275 -27.88 12.12 22.70
N GLU A 276 -27.34 12.90 23.63
CA GLU A 276 -26.02 12.68 24.22
C GLU A 276 -26.16 11.99 25.58
N TYR A 277 -25.29 11.03 25.83
CA TYR A 277 -25.25 10.19 27.02
C TYR A 277 -23.87 10.27 27.65
N ARG A 278 -23.82 10.20 28.98
CA ARG A 278 -22.57 10.08 29.73
C ARG A 278 -22.63 8.84 30.60
N ILE A 279 -21.70 7.92 30.35
CA ILE A 279 -21.67 6.63 31.04
C ILE A 279 -20.38 6.59 31.84
N GLU A 280 -20.50 6.75 33.15
CA GLU A 280 -19.32 6.88 34.01
C GLU A 280 -18.81 5.53 34.52
N SER A 281 -19.69 4.57 34.75
CA SER A 281 -19.32 3.24 35.24
C SER A 281 -20.43 2.22 35.00
N PRO A 282 -20.12 0.90 35.08
CA PRO A 282 -21.12 -0.17 34.96
C PRO A 282 -22.17 -0.17 36.08
N LEU A 283 -21.96 0.60 37.15
CA LEU A 283 -22.83 0.65 38.32
C LEU A 283 -23.83 1.82 38.27
N HIS A 284 -23.69 2.73 37.30
CA HIS A 284 -24.59 3.86 37.12
C HIS A 284 -25.62 3.57 36.03
N GLY A 285 -26.85 4.06 36.22
CA GLY A 285 -27.85 4.06 35.15
C GLY A 285 -27.44 4.98 34.01
N ILE A 286 -27.80 4.62 32.79
CA ILE A 286 -27.59 5.44 31.59
C ILE A 286 -28.59 6.60 31.64
N ARG A 287 -28.08 7.82 31.64
CA ARG A 287 -28.91 9.04 31.55
C ARG A 287 -28.37 9.93 30.45
N ASP A 288 -29.27 10.63 29.79
CA ASP A 288 -28.86 11.70 28.88
C ASP A 288 -28.13 12.82 29.65
N VAL A 289 -27.31 13.60 28.95
CA VAL A 289 -26.50 14.68 29.55
C VAL A 289 -27.38 15.78 30.16
N GLU A 290 -28.62 15.93 29.67
CA GLU A 290 -29.59 16.87 30.22
C GLU A 290 -30.38 16.32 31.43
N PHE A 291 -30.19 15.05 31.81
CA PHE A 291 -30.95 14.33 32.85
C PHE A 291 -32.48 14.38 32.67
N LYS A 292 -32.95 14.42 31.42
CA LYS A 292 -34.36 14.58 31.06
C LYS A 292 -34.98 13.35 30.43
N LYS A 293 -34.19 12.46 29.83
CA LYS A 293 -34.71 11.33 29.05
C LYS A 293 -33.98 10.02 29.37
N ASP A 294 -34.78 8.99 29.57
CA ASP A 294 -34.31 7.61 29.58
C ASP A 294 -34.04 7.17 28.13
N ILE A 295 -33.09 6.25 27.98
CA ILE A 295 -32.84 5.59 26.70
C ILE A 295 -34.06 4.74 26.30
N THR A 296 -34.50 4.88 25.06
CA THR A 296 -35.66 4.17 24.54
C THR A 296 -35.28 2.91 23.76
N SER A 297 -36.20 1.94 23.65
CA SER A 297 -35.98 0.75 22.82
C SER A 297 -35.76 1.09 21.34
N GLU A 298 -36.33 2.19 20.86
CA GLU A 298 -36.14 2.67 19.48
C GLU A 298 -34.69 3.09 19.25
N GLU A 299 -34.09 3.83 20.19
CA GLU A 299 -32.67 4.22 20.11
C GLU A 299 -31.73 3.01 20.18
N ILE A 300 -32.08 1.99 20.98
CA ILE A 300 -31.29 0.76 21.10
C ILE A 300 -31.31 -0.04 19.80
N LEU A 301 -32.48 -0.18 19.18
CA LEU A 301 -32.66 -1.06 18.02
C LEU A 301 -32.31 -0.39 16.69
N ASN A 302 -32.67 0.89 16.54
CA ASN A 302 -32.62 1.61 15.27
C ASN A 302 -31.73 2.86 15.30
N GLY A 303 -31.15 3.20 16.45
CA GLY A 303 -30.26 4.35 16.59
C GLY A 303 -28.85 4.09 16.05
N GLU A 304 -28.20 5.14 15.55
CA GLU A 304 -26.78 5.12 15.23
C GLU A 304 -25.95 5.67 16.38
N TRP A 305 -25.05 4.84 16.91
CA TRP A 305 -24.29 5.16 18.11
C TRP A 305 -22.86 5.61 17.80
N TYR A 306 -22.38 6.58 18.57
CA TYR A 306 -21.06 7.19 18.39
C TYR A 306 -20.40 7.47 19.73
N ILE A 307 -19.09 7.23 19.83
CA ILE A 307 -18.24 7.67 20.95
C ILE A 307 -17.50 8.93 20.50
N LYS A 308 -17.60 10.01 21.29
CA LYS A 308 -16.82 11.22 21.02
C LYS A 308 -15.34 10.98 21.32
N GLU A 309 -14.50 11.31 20.36
CA GLU A 309 -13.04 11.23 20.49
C GLU A 309 -12.50 12.62 20.91
N GLU A 310 -11.81 12.70 22.05
CA GLU A 310 -11.26 13.95 22.64
C GLU A 310 -10.16 14.60 21.80
#